data_AF-A0A239IW83-F1
#
_entry.id   AF-A0A239IW83-F1
#
_cell.length_a   1.000
_cell.length_b   1.000
_cell.length_c   1.000
_cell.angle_alpha   90.00
_cell.angle_beta   90.00
_cell.angle_gamma   90.00
#
_symmetry.space_group_name_H-M   'P 1'
#
loop_
_entity.id
_entity.type
_entity.pdbx_description
1 polymer ?
#
loop_
_entity_poly.entity_id
_entity_poly.type
_entity_poly.pdbx_seq_one_letter_code
_entity_poly.pdbx_strand_id
1 'polypeptide(L)'
;MRYSAALICCLLLLASPANACLGLSLEDTIFFKTIPEPRPDADIIAKVSLFDADDGTAVARILQVLDTSDSRIHTGDKVDLKFRMTSCGPNLKPGEEGIIIAKARRDGDGRLVLHSYLRRYHDNRITPPSMAER
;
A
#
# COMPACT_ATOMS: atom_id res chain seq x y z
N MET A 1 11.36 -12.57 -51.01
CA MET A 1 11.62 -11.60 -49.91
C MET A 1 10.36 -10.79 -49.60
N ARG A 2 9.35 -11.36 -48.94
CA ARG A 2 8.09 -10.65 -48.60
C ARG A 2 7.46 -11.10 -47.27
N TYR A 3 8.20 -11.75 -46.37
CA TYR A 3 7.69 -12.21 -45.08
C TYR A 3 8.26 -11.45 -43.87
N SER A 4 9.19 -10.51 -44.08
CA SER A 4 9.88 -9.82 -43.00
C SER A 4 9.09 -8.67 -42.36
N ALA A 5 8.01 -8.20 -43.00
CA ALA A 5 7.22 -7.08 -42.50
C ALA A 5 6.15 -7.48 -41.46
N ALA A 6 5.69 -8.74 -41.48
CA ALA A 6 4.67 -9.22 -40.55
C ALA A 6 5.22 -9.51 -39.14
N LEU A 7 6.50 -9.85 -39.03
CA LEU A 7 7.12 -10.21 -37.74
C LEU A 7 7.35 -9.00 -36.82
N ILE A 8 7.53 -7.81 -37.39
CA ILE A 8 7.82 -6.57 -36.65
C ILE A 8 6.55 -6.05 -35.96
N CYS A 9 5.38 -6.22 -36.58
CA CYS A 9 4.10 -5.74 -36.03
C CYS A 9 3.65 -6.56 -34.79
N CYS A 10 3.94 -7.87 -34.76
CA CYS A 10 3.60 -8.72 -33.61
C CYS A 10 4.50 -8.49 -32.38
N LEU A 11 5.73 -8.00 -32.55
CA LEU A 11 6.63 -7.71 -31.43
C LEU A 11 6.28 -6.39 -30.70
N LEU A 12 5.60 -5.46 -31.36
CA LEU A 12 5.17 -4.20 -30.74
C LEU A 12 3.86 -4.33 -29.93
N LEU A 13 3.04 -5.35 -30.21
CA LEU A 13 1.78 -5.62 -29.49
C LEU A 13 1.96 -6.43 -28.20
N LEU A 14 3.14 -7.02 -27.99
CA LEU A 14 3.53 -7.70 -26.74
C LEU A 14 4.24 -6.78 -25.75
N ALA A 15 4.38 -5.49 -26.09
CA ALA A 15 4.72 -4.47 -25.11
C ALA A 15 3.51 -4.30 -24.18
N SER A 16 3.37 -5.21 -23.22
CA SER A 16 2.70 -4.94 -21.97
C SER A 16 3.10 -3.53 -21.56
N PRO A 17 2.17 -2.61 -21.26
CA PRO A 17 2.55 -1.34 -20.70
C PRO A 17 3.08 -1.66 -19.30
N ALA A 18 4.37 -1.97 -19.22
CA ALA A 18 5.16 -1.66 -18.06
C ALA A 18 5.07 -0.13 -17.99
N ASN A 19 3.99 0.37 -17.40
CA ASN A 19 3.84 1.75 -17.00
C ASN A 19 4.86 1.95 -15.88
N ALA A 20 6.14 2.07 -16.29
CA ALA A 20 7.18 2.63 -15.47
C ALA A 20 6.66 3.98 -15.02
N CYS A 21 6.75 4.23 -13.72
CA CYS A 21 6.22 5.43 -13.13
C CYS A 21 6.85 6.65 -13.81
N LEU A 22 6.05 7.40 -14.60
CA LEU A 22 6.47 8.63 -15.29
C LEU A 22 6.59 9.76 -14.24
N GLY A 23 7.62 9.67 -13.40
CA GLY A 23 7.95 10.64 -12.36
C GLY A 23 7.06 10.63 -11.11
N LEU A 24 7.36 11.55 -10.19
CA LEU A 24 6.72 11.75 -8.87
C LEU A 24 5.18 11.83 -8.90
N SER A 25 4.59 12.14 -10.06
CA SER A 25 3.14 12.25 -10.23
C SER A 25 2.42 10.92 -9.95
N LEU A 26 2.98 9.78 -10.36
CA LEU A 26 2.30 8.50 -10.24
C LEU A 26 2.68 7.72 -8.97
N GLU A 27 3.47 8.31 -8.08
CA GLU A 27 3.94 7.66 -6.85
C GLU A 27 2.76 7.30 -5.93
N ASP A 28 2.80 6.07 -5.41
CA ASP A 28 1.87 5.58 -4.39
C ASP A 28 2.51 5.69 -3.00
N THR A 29 1.71 5.96 -1.97
CA THR A 29 2.14 5.94 -0.57
C THR A 29 1.11 5.24 0.30
N ILE A 30 1.53 4.71 1.46
CA ILE A 30 0.60 4.26 2.51
C ILE A 30 0.12 5.41 3.39
N PHE A 31 0.75 6.59 3.30
CA PHE A 31 0.49 7.70 4.20
C PHE A 31 -0.55 8.68 3.67
N PHE A 32 -1.48 9.01 4.54
CA PHE A 32 -2.58 9.94 4.29
C PHE A 32 -2.29 11.27 4.99
N LYS A 33 -2.42 12.37 4.24
CA LYS A 33 -2.29 13.73 4.79
C LYS A 33 -3.49 14.11 5.66
N THR A 34 -4.67 13.62 5.26
CA THR A 34 -5.96 13.82 5.94
C THR A 34 -6.79 12.56 5.80
N ILE A 35 -7.76 12.36 6.68
CA ILE A 35 -8.75 11.29 6.55
C ILE A 35 -9.66 11.63 5.35
N PRO A 36 -9.76 10.75 4.33
CA PRO A 36 -10.52 11.02 3.12
C PRO A 36 -12.03 10.95 3.34
N GLU A 37 -12.77 11.70 2.54
CA GLU A 37 -14.24 11.72 2.51
C GLU A 37 -14.73 11.32 1.09
N PRO A 38 -15.64 10.33 0.95
CA PRO A 38 -16.18 9.50 2.04
C PRO A 38 -15.11 8.62 2.67
N ARG A 39 -15.27 8.32 3.96
CA ARG A 39 -14.34 7.43 4.67
C ARG A 39 -14.30 6.05 4.00
N PRO A 40 -13.10 5.50 3.72
CA PRO A 40 -12.94 4.14 3.26
C PRO A 40 -13.48 3.17 4.32
N ASP A 41 -14.02 2.04 3.86
CA ASP A 41 -14.38 0.93 4.74
C ASP A 41 -13.10 0.33 5.36
N ALA A 42 -12.63 0.85 6.48
CA ALA A 42 -11.39 0.46 7.14
C ALA A 42 -11.67 -0.05 8.55
N ASP A 43 -10.82 -0.95 9.03
CA ASP A 43 -10.94 -1.47 10.41
C ASP A 43 -10.14 -0.60 11.38
N ILE A 44 -9.14 0.13 10.88
CA ILE A 44 -8.33 1.05 11.68
C ILE A 44 -7.84 2.25 10.86
N ILE A 45 -7.85 3.41 11.52
CA ILE A 45 -7.14 4.62 11.13
C ILE A 45 -6.20 4.97 12.28
N ALA A 46 -4.91 5.04 12.01
CA ALA A 46 -3.91 5.26 13.05
C ALA A 46 -2.73 6.08 12.55
N LYS A 47 -2.14 6.89 13.44
CA LYS A 47 -0.80 7.43 13.23
C LYS A 47 0.21 6.37 13.62
N VAL A 48 1.17 6.09 12.76
CA VAL A 48 2.21 5.08 12.97
C VAL A 48 3.61 5.63 12.71
N SER A 49 4.62 4.93 13.24
CA SER A 49 6.03 5.09 12.87
C SER A 49 6.55 3.76 12.35
N LEU A 50 7.26 3.78 11.22
CA LEU A 50 7.87 2.59 10.64
C LEU A 50 9.20 2.28 11.32
N PHE A 51 9.39 1.04 11.77
CA PHE A 51 10.69 0.56 12.25
C PHE A 51 11.54 0.00 11.13
N ASP A 52 10.88 -0.72 10.24
CA ASP A 52 11.50 -1.46 9.15
C ASP A 52 10.49 -1.53 8.01
N ALA A 53 11.00 -1.55 6.78
CA ALA A 53 10.19 -1.60 5.56
C ALA A 53 10.96 -2.36 4.48
N ASP A 54 10.28 -3.32 3.88
CA ASP A 54 10.75 -4.14 2.76
C ASP A 54 9.66 -4.17 1.66
N ASP A 55 9.90 -4.90 0.59
CA ASP A 55 9.02 -5.00 -0.57
C ASP A 55 7.64 -5.57 -0.22
N GLY A 56 6.71 -4.69 0.11
CA GLY A 56 5.30 -5.01 0.40
C GLY A 56 5.00 -5.27 1.88
N THR A 57 5.99 -5.17 2.75
CA THR A 57 5.84 -5.36 4.19
C THR A 57 6.57 -4.29 4.99
N ALA A 58 6.09 -4.00 6.19
CA ALA A 58 6.76 -3.15 7.14
C ALA A 58 6.40 -3.57 8.56
N VAL A 59 7.20 -3.13 9.52
CA VAL A 59 6.85 -3.25 10.93
C VAL A 59 6.65 -1.86 11.48
N ALA A 60 5.48 -1.61 12.09
CA ALA A 60 5.09 -0.29 12.53
C ALA A 60 4.79 -0.25 14.03
N ARG A 61 5.09 0.87 14.68
CA ARG A 61 4.52 1.21 16.00
C ARG A 61 3.26 2.05 15.80
N ILE A 62 2.19 1.71 16.48
CA ILE A 62 1.02 2.57 16.61
C ILE A 62 1.36 3.71 17.57
N LEU A 63 1.43 4.94 17.06
CA LEU A 63 1.65 6.13 17.87
C LEU A 63 0.33 6.69 18.41
N GLN A 64 -0.75 6.55 17.65
CA GLN A 64 -2.08 7.00 18.03
C GLN A 64 -3.15 6.24 17.24
N VAL A 65 -4.16 5.72 17.91
CA VAL A 65 -5.38 5.22 17.28
C VAL A 65 -6.35 6.39 17.08
N LEU A 66 -6.76 6.65 15.84
CA LEU A 66 -7.71 7.70 15.48
C LEU A 66 -9.13 7.14 15.33
N ASP A 67 -9.23 5.92 14.80
CA ASP A 67 -10.48 5.17 14.65
C ASP A 67 -10.15 3.68 14.61
N THR A 68 -10.97 2.82 15.21
CA THR A 68 -10.80 1.35 15.14
C THR A 68 -12.10 0.63 15.43
N SER A 69 -12.37 -0.45 14.68
CA SER A 69 -13.45 -1.40 14.97
C SER A 69 -13.00 -2.54 15.90
N ASP A 70 -11.69 -2.75 16.09
CA ASP A 70 -11.12 -3.76 16.97
C ASP A 70 -10.57 -3.10 18.25
N SER A 71 -11.22 -3.38 19.39
CA SER A 71 -10.85 -2.86 20.70
C SER A 71 -9.54 -3.41 21.27
N ARG A 72 -8.92 -4.37 20.59
CA ARG A 72 -7.65 -4.98 21.02
C ARG A 72 -6.43 -4.24 20.50
N ILE A 73 -6.62 -3.26 19.61
CA ILE A 73 -5.54 -2.47 19.04
C ILE A 73 -5.31 -1.22 19.89
N HIS A 74 -4.09 -1.03 20.36
CA HIS A 74 -3.74 0.04 21.29
C HIS A 74 -2.54 0.87 20.82
N THR A 75 -2.48 2.10 21.32
CA THR A 75 -1.28 2.93 21.21
C THR A 75 -0.10 2.22 21.87
N GLY A 76 1.04 2.21 21.17
CA GLY A 76 2.26 1.55 21.58
C GLY A 76 2.46 0.18 20.95
N ASP A 77 1.41 -0.45 20.39
CA ASP A 77 1.48 -1.76 19.76
C ASP A 77 2.47 -1.76 18.59
N LYS A 78 3.22 -2.86 18.48
CA LYS A 78 4.07 -3.15 17.33
C LYS A 78 3.33 -4.15 16.45
N VAL A 79 3.07 -3.77 15.20
CA VAL A 79 2.21 -4.51 14.28
C VAL A 79 2.92 -4.73 12.95
N ASP A 80 2.64 -5.88 12.35
CA ASP A 80 3.06 -6.14 10.98
C ASP A 80 2.11 -5.41 10.04
N LEU A 81 2.68 -4.70 9.07
CA LEU A 81 1.97 -3.95 8.06
C LEU A 81 2.27 -4.56 6.70
N LYS A 82 1.22 -4.86 5.93
CA LYS A 82 1.30 -5.32 4.55
C LYS A 82 0.71 -4.26 3.63
N PHE A 83 1.31 -4.10 2.47
CA PHE A 83 0.82 -3.19 1.43
C PHE A 83 1.16 -3.75 0.05
N ARG A 84 0.43 -3.29 -0.96
CA ARG A 84 0.75 -3.68 -2.33
C ARG A 84 1.99 -2.94 -2.78
N MET A 85 3.04 -3.67 -3.15
CA MET A 85 4.18 -3.08 -3.86
C MET A 85 3.85 -2.96 -5.35
N THR A 86 4.19 -1.82 -5.95
CA THR A 86 4.03 -1.53 -7.38
C THR A 86 5.32 -0.91 -7.93
N SER A 87 5.44 -0.81 -9.26
CA SER A 87 6.52 -0.03 -9.90
C SER A 87 6.52 1.46 -9.53
N CYS A 88 5.48 1.92 -8.83
CA CYS A 88 5.29 3.28 -8.37
C CYS A 88 5.42 3.44 -6.84
N GLY A 89 5.95 2.41 -6.17
CA GLY A 89 6.07 2.36 -4.72
C GLY A 89 4.93 1.56 -4.07
N PRO A 90 4.74 1.74 -2.74
CA PRO A 90 5.29 2.83 -1.93
C PRO A 90 6.77 2.69 -1.58
N ASN A 91 7.53 3.79 -1.68
CA ASN A 91 8.97 3.84 -1.35
C ASN A 91 9.17 4.29 0.10
N LEU A 92 9.00 3.37 1.03
CA LEU A 92 9.01 3.67 2.46
C LEU A 92 10.41 3.61 3.06
N LYS A 93 10.65 4.40 4.11
CA LYS A 93 11.90 4.38 4.86
C LYS A 93 11.67 4.11 6.35
N PRO A 94 12.59 3.39 7.01
CA PRO A 94 12.62 3.32 8.47
C PRO A 94 12.60 4.72 9.10
N GLY A 95 11.82 4.88 10.16
CA GLY A 95 11.63 6.13 10.89
C GLY A 95 10.54 7.04 10.33
N GLU A 96 9.99 6.78 9.14
CA GLU A 96 8.88 7.57 8.62
C GLU A 96 7.63 7.44 9.47
N GLU A 97 6.94 8.56 9.66
CA GLU A 97 5.67 8.63 10.38
C GLU A 97 4.55 9.13 9.46
N GLY A 98 3.35 8.63 9.70
CA GLY A 98 2.18 9.14 9.03
C GLY A 98 0.90 8.46 9.47
N ILE A 99 -0.22 8.97 8.96
CA ILE A 99 -1.53 8.34 9.15
C ILE A 99 -1.67 7.23 8.12
N ILE A 100 -2.00 6.04 8.58
CA ILE A 100 -2.41 4.92 7.73
C ILE A 100 -3.91 4.67 7.89
N ILE A 101 -4.48 4.08 6.84
CA ILE A 101 -5.83 3.53 6.82
C ILE A 101 -5.65 2.07 6.44
N ALA A 102 -6.20 1.13 7.21
CA ALA A 102 -5.94 -0.28 7.01
C ALA A 102 -7.14 -1.18 7.35
N LYS A 103 -7.17 -2.35 6.72
CA LYS A 103 -7.94 -3.51 7.16
C LYS A 103 -7.10 -4.32 8.14
N ALA A 104 -7.71 -4.88 9.18
CA ALA A 104 -7.05 -5.70 10.18
C ALA A 104 -7.36 -7.18 9.92
N ARG A 105 -6.34 -8.04 9.96
CA ARG A 105 -6.52 -9.49 10.01
C ARG A 105 -5.61 -10.12 11.03
N ARG A 106 -5.94 -11.36 11.40
CA ARG A 106 -5.03 -12.22 12.13
C ARG A 106 -4.43 -13.23 11.17
N ASP A 107 -3.12 -13.45 11.29
CA ASP A 107 -2.44 -14.52 10.56
C ASP A 107 -2.74 -15.90 11.19
N GLY A 108 -2.12 -16.95 10.65
CA GLY A 108 -2.29 -18.32 11.15
C GLY A 108 -1.84 -18.51 12.60
N ASP A 109 -0.95 -17.65 13.11
CA ASP A 109 -0.46 -17.64 14.48
C ASP A 109 -1.29 -16.73 15.40
N GLY A 110 -2.38 -16.15 14.87
CA GLY A 110 -3.26 -15.25 15.59
C GLY A 110 -2.70 -13.84 15.79
N ARG A 111 -1.56 -13.49 15.18
CA ARG A 111 -0.93 -12.16 15.31
C ARG A 111 -1.66 -11.16 14.44
N LEU A 112 -1.77 -9.93 14.93
CA LEU A 112 -2.41 -8.84 14.19
C LEU A 112 -1.53 -8.39 13.03
N VAL A 113 -2.10 -8.41 11.83
CA VAL A 113 -1.50 -7.89 10.60
C VAL A 113 -2.43 -6.84 10.03
N LEU A 114 -1.90 -5.65 9.80
CA LEU A 114 -2.61 -4.55 9.16
C LEU A 114 -2.33 -4.56 7.66
N HIS A 115 -3.36 -4.46 6.84
CA HIS A 115 -3.26 -4.37 5.39
C HIS A 115 -3.61 -2.95 4.96
N SER A 116 -2.60 -2.16 4.60
CA SER A 116 -2.76 -0.74 4.30
C SER A 116 -3.45 -0.49 2.97
N TYR A 117 -4.30 0.53 2.95
CA TYR A 117 -4.72 1.20 1.72
C TYR A 117 -3.51 1.93 1.11
N LEU A 118 -3.53 2.08 -0.21
CA LEU A 118 -2.60 2.96 -0.93
C LEU A 118 -3.30 4.25 -1.34
N ARG A 119 -2.54 5.34 -1.36
CA ARG A 119 -2.95 6.63 -1.91
C ARG A 119 -1.95 7.05 -2.97
N ARG A 120 -2.44 7.36 -4.17
CA ARG A 120 -1.61 7.98 -5.21
C ARG A 120 -1.43 9.46 -4.94
N TYR A 121 -0.20 9.97 -5.09
CA TYR A 121 0.12 11.36 -4.76
C TYR A 121 -0.60 12.39 -5.63
N HIS A 122 -0.66 12.19 -6.96
CA HIS A 122 -1.17 13.20 -7.89
C HIS A 122 -2.69 13.44 -7.81
N ASP A 123 -3.49 12.37 -7.78
CA ASP A 123 -4.95 12.45 -7.86
C ASP A 123 -5.66 12.02 -6.56
N ASN A 124 -4.90 11.69 -5.50
CA ASN A 124 -5.39 11.13 -4.25
C ASN A 124 -6.22 9.84 -4.41
N ARG A 125 -6.08 9.13 -5.54
CA ARG A 125 -6.82 7.89 -5.76
C ARG A 125 -6.43 6.87 -4.68
N ILE A 126 -7.45 6.36 -4.00
CA ILE A 126 -7.30 5.38 -2.94
C ILE A 126 -7.48 3.98 -3.53
N THR A 127 -6.53 3.09 -3.27
CA THR A 127 -6.60 1.69 -3.66
C THR A 127 -6.73 0.83 -2.40
N PRO A 128 -7.76 -0.03 -2.31
CA PRO A 128 -7.92 -0.91 -1.16
C PRO A 128 -6.80 -1.95 -1.07
N PRO A 129 -6.52 -2.46 0.14
CA PRO A 129 -5.56 -3.54 0.32
C PRO A 129 -5.97 -4.80 -0.42
N SER A 130 -4.99 -5.59 -0.86
CA SER A 130 -5.24 -6.96 -1.32
C SER A 130 -5.40 -7.87 -0.10
N MET A 131 -6.62 -8.36 0.11
CA MET A 131 -6.94 -9.29 1.20
C MET A 131 -6.93 -10.76 0.76
N ALA A 132 -6.40 -11.05 -0.43
CA ALA A 132 -6.33 -12.41 -0.95
C ALA A 132 -5.44 -13.29 -0.04
N GLU A 133 -6.04 -14.37 0.45
CA GLU A 133 -5.38 -15.42 1.21
C GLU A 133 -4.34 -16.09 0.31
N ARG A 134 -3.07 -16.10 0.74
CA ARG A 134 -2.06 -17.03 0.27
C ARG A 134 -1.69 -17.93 1.42
#